data_AF-A0A327WTS6-F1
#
_entry.id   AF-A0A327WTS6-F1
#
_cell.length_a   1.000
_cell.length_b   1.000
_cell.length_c   1.000
_cell.angle_alpha   90.00
_cell.angle_beta   90.00
_cell.angle_gamma   90.00
#
_symmetry.space_group_name_H-M   'P 1'
#
loop_
_entity.id
_entity.type
_entity.pdbx_description
1 polymer ?
#
loop_
_entity_poly.entity_id
_entity_poly.type
_entity_poly.pdbx_seq_one_letter_code
_entity_poly.pdbx_strand_id
1 'polypeptide(L)'
;MTYLILSVLLWLYDNRSFDRISRDNIARIEGLKAYQAGNYKRAVEQYGTLANSTLFVEPSARLNLAHSYFQLRQYAQAQRQYRLVAQVNQSGLAAVAEVQLGIIAVLQGDSATALSLFRKALTTVPALEAAQFNYELIAKTYSGKPHTKHSQQPRTKPRQTQQETEVSPEPGQEKGTQPQQGDNKDELLRRLRSLNLSEEQALSILNAMQHNEVQYINQRRRGSASKNRQQYNTY
;
A
#
# COMPACT_ATOMS: atom_id res chain seq x y z
N MET A 1 29.08 33.49 -34.02
CA MET A 1 28.43 32.26 -34.51
C MET A 1 28.30 31.18 -33.44
N THR A 2 29.34 30.88 -32.67
CA THR A 2 29.31 29.91 -31.55
C THR A 2 28.25 30.21 -30.49
N TYR A 3 28.09 31.47 -30.08
CA TYR A 3 27.09 31.88 -29.08
C TYR A 3 25.63 31.73 -29.54
N LEU A 4 25.36 31.90 -30.84
CA LEU A 4 24.04 31.68 -31.43
C LEU A 4 23.68 30.19 -31.45
N ILE A 5 24.64 29.34 -31.78
CA ILE A 5 24.47 27.88 -31.74
C ILE A 5 24.25 27.41 -30.29
N LEU A 6 25.01 27.94 -29.33
CA LEU A 6 24.85 27.62 -27.91
C LEU A 6 23.50 28.07 -27.34
N SER A 7 23.03 29.26 -27.71
CA SER A 7 21.72 29.77 -27.28
C SER A 7 20.56 29.02 -27.92
N VAL A 8 20.67 28.63 -29.20
CA VAL A 8 19.68 27.76 -29.86
C VAL A 8 19.67 26.36 -29.25
N LEU A 9 20.84 25.79 -28.92
CA LEU A 9 20.94 24.49 -28.25
C LEU A 9 20.35 24.54 -26.82
N LEU A 10 20.59 25.60 -26.07
CA LEU A 10 19.99 25.82 -24.75
C LEU A 10 18.47 25.99 -24.85
N TRP A 11 17.98 26.75 -25.84
CA TRP A 11 16.55 26.94 -26.08
C TRP A 11 15.84 25.63 -26.48
N LEU A 12 16.46 24.82 -27.35
CA LEU A 12 15.94 23.50 -27.74
C LEU A 12 16.01 22.47 -26.60
N TYR A 13 17.01 22.56 -25.73
CA TYR A 13 17.11 21.73 -24.52
C TYR A 13 16.02 22.09 -23.50
N ASP A 14 15.81 23.38 -23.28
CA ASP A 14 14.84 23.91 -22.33
C ASP A 14 13.40 23.56 -22.76
N ASN A 15 13.06 23.71 -24.04
CA ASN A 15 11.70 23.46 -24.54
C ASN A 15 11.30 21.97 -24.55
N ARG A 16 12.25 21.04 -24.67
CA ARG A 16 11.98 19.58 -24.55
C ARG A 16 11.70 19.14 -23.11
N SER A 17 12.18 19.90 -22.12
CA SER A 17 12.06 19.54 -20.70
C SER A 17 10.65 19.76 -20.16
N PHE A 18 9.96 20.84 -20.60
CA PHE A 18 8.59 21.17 -20.21
C PHE A 18 7.59 20.07 -20.59
N ASP A 19 7.75 19.52 -21.80
CA ASP A 19 6.91 18.45 -22.34
C ASP A 19 6.99 17.16 -21.52
N ARG A 20 8.14 16.88 -20.93
CA ARG A 20 8.37 15.68 -20.10
C ARG A 20 7.84 15.86 -18.69
N ILE A 21 8.10 17.00 -18.06
CA ILE A 21 7.59 17.32 -16.71
C ILE A 21 6.06 17.34 -16.71
N SER A 22 5.44 17.87 -17.76
CA SER A 22 3.98 17.85 -17.92
C SER A 22 3.44 16.41 -18.04
N ARG A 23 4.04 15.60 -18.92
CA ARG A 23 3.65 14.18 -19.10
C ARG A 23 3.81 13.35 -17.84
N ASP A 24 4.89 13.53 -17.10
CA ASP A 24 5.13 12.81 -15.85
C ASP A 24 4.10 13.19 -14.77
N ASN A 25 3.77 14.47 -14.67
CA ASN A 25 2.71 14.92 -13.77
C ASN A 25 1.33 14.37 -14.16
N ILE A 26 1.01 14.33 -15.46
CA ILE A 26 -0.21 13.72 -15.99
C ILE A 26 -0.26 12.24 -15.63
N ALA A 27 0.80 11.49 -15.91
CA ALA A 27 0.87 10.05 -15.59
C ALA A 27 0.69 9.78 -14.09
N ARG A 28 1.23 10.66 -13.22
CA ARG A 28 1.04 10.54 -11.77
C ARG A 28 -0.43 10.74 -11.36
N ILE A 29 -1.10 11.74 -11.95
CA ILE A 29 -2.50 12.08 -11.65
C ILE A 29 -3.43 10.98 -12.19
N GLU A 30 -3.27 10.60 -13.46
CA GLU A 30 -4.06 9.56 -14.10
C GLU A 30 -3.85 8.20 -13.44
N GLY A 31 -2.61 7.87 -13.07
CA GLY A 31 -2.31 6.65 -12.31
C GLY A 31 -3.01 6.62 -10.96
N LEU A 32 -3.06 7.76 -10.25
CA LEU A 32 -3.75 7.85 -8.96
C LEU A 32 -5.27 7.72 -9.14
N LYS A 33 -5.83 8.41 -10.13
CA LYS A 33 -7.26 8.35 -10.46
C LYS A 33 -7.68 6.93 -10.83
N ALA A 34 -6.88 6.26 -11.67
CA ALA A 34 -7.10 4.87 -12.04
C ALA A 34 -7.04 3.93 -10.83
N TYR A 35 -6.06 4.11 -9.93
CA TYR A 35 -5.96 3.34 -8.71
C TYR A 35 -7.19 3.51 -7.81
N GLN A 36 -7.62 4.75 -7.61
CA GLN A 36 -8.80 5.08 -6.80
C GLN A 36 -10.10 4.52 -7.39
N ALA A 37 -10.18 4.43 -8.72
CA ALA A 37 -11.29 3.81 -9.43
C ALA A 37 -11.23 2.27 -9.46
N GLY A 38 -10.25 1.64 -8.78
CA GLY A 38 -10.04 0.19 -8.82
C GLY A 38 -9.48 -0.34 -10.14
N ASN A 39 -9.18 0.54 -11.10
CA ASN A 39 -8.56 0.17 -12.37
C ASN A 39 -7.04 0.05 -12.21
N TYR A 40 -6.62 -0.99 -11.50
CA TYR A 40 -5.21 -1.20 -11.16
C TYR A 40 -4.34 -1.50 -12.39
N LYS A 41 -4.90 -2.10 -13.44
CA LYS A 41 -4.18 -2.31 -14.71
C LYS A 41 -3.79 -0.97 -15.33
N ARG A 42 -4.73 -0.04 -15.43
CA ARG A 42 -4.47 1.31 -15.94
C ARG A 42 -3.50 2.07 -15.03
N ALA A 43 -3.60 1.90 -13.71
CA ALA A 43 -2.66 2.49 -12.77
C ALA A 43 -1.22 1.98 -12.98
N VAL A 44 -1.03 0.67 -13.19
CA VAL A 44 0.27 0.08 -13.54
C VAL A 44 0.82 0.65 -14.85
N GLU A 45 -0.01 0.83 -15.88
CA GLU A 45 0.43 1.44 -17.15
C GLU A 45 0.99 2.85 -16.92
N GLN A 46 0.23 3.70 -16.22
CA GLN A 46 0.62 5.10 -15.98
C GLN A 46 1.83 5.23 -15.06
N TYR A 47 1.90 4.45 -13.98
CA TYR A 47 3.06 4.49 -13.09
C TYR A 47 4.28 3.75 -13.67
N GLY A 48 4.05 2.77 -14.53
CA GLY A 48 5.10 2.04 -15.23
C GLY A 48 5.82 2.92 -16.25
N THR A 49 5.10 3.78 -16.98
CA THR A 49 5.73 4.74 -17.88
C THR A 49 6.63 5.69 -17.11
N LEU A 50 6.18 6.20 -15.95
CA LEU A 50 6.99 7.03 -15.05
C LEU A 50 8.26 6.33 -14.57
N ALA A 51 8.12 5.06 -14.17
CA ALA A 51 9.22 4.28 -13.63
C ALA A 51 10.34 4.02 -14.64
N ASN A 52 9.98 3.94 -15.93
CA ASN A 52 10.90 3.65 -17.03
C ASN A 52 11.39 4.91 -17.76
N SER A 53 10.62 6.00 -17.72
CA SER A 53 10.92 7.23 -18.44
C SER A 53 11.88 8.15 -17.69
N THR A 54 12.06 8.00 -16.38
CA THR A 54 12.83 8.93 -15.54
C THR A 54 13.99 8.27 -14.82
N LEU A 55 15.14 8.96 -14.76
CA LEU A 55 16.28 8.54 -13.95
C LEU A 55 15.98 8.63 -12.45
N PHE A 56 15.12 9.58 -12.07
CA PHE A 56 14.65 9.77 -10.70
C PHE A 56 13.13 9.68 -10.65
N VAL A 57 12.65 8.51 -10.22
CA VAL A 57 11.23 8.27 -10.00
C VAL A 57 10.88 8.70 -8.58
N GLU A 58 9.87 9.54 -8.43
CA GLU A 58 9.40 9.93 -7.10
C GLU A 58 9.04 8.67 -6.29
N PRO A 59 9.59 8.49 -5.06
CA PRO A 59 9.33 7.31 -4.25
C PRO A 59 7.84 7.01 -4.05
N SER A 60 7.00 8.04 -3.91
CA SER A 60 5.54 7.90 -3.78
C SER A 60 4.90 7.27 -5.03
N ALA A 61 5.34 7.65 -6.23
CA ALA A 61 4.82 7.09 -7.47
C ALA A 61 5.23 5.62 -7.62
N ARG A 62 6.48 5.29 -7.22
CA ARG A 62 6.96 3.90 -7.17
C ARG A 62 6.19 3.06 -6.14
N LEU A 63 5.85 3.65 -5.00
CA LEU A 63 5.02 2.99 -3.99
C LEU A 63 3.61 2.70 -4.53
N ASN A 64 2.99 3.66 -5.23
CA ASN A 64 1.68 3.45 -5.87
C ASN A 64 1.74 2.42 -7.01
N LEU A 65 2.84 2.34 -7.76
CA LEU A 65 3.07 1.25 -8.72
C LEU A 65 3.09 -0.11 -8.00
N ALA A 66 3.80 -0.20 -6.88
CA ALA A 66 3.88 -1.41 -6.08
C ALA A 66 2.50 -1.81 -5.53
N HIS A 67 1.73 -0.85 -5.02
CA HIS A 67 0.33 -1.07 -4.60
C HIS A 67 -0.54 -1.57 -5.76
N SER A 68 -0.40 -0.98 -6.95
CA SER A 68 -1.17 -1.38 -8.13
C SER A 68 -0.84 -2.84 -8.53
N TYR A 69 0.44 -3.21 -8.53
CA TYR A 69 0.86 -4.60 -8.74
C TYR A 69 0.31 -5.54 -7.67
N PHE A 70 0.35 -5.10 -6.41
CA PHE A 70 -0.15 -5.89 -5.29
C PHE A 70 -1.65 -6.19 -5.46
N GLN A 71 -2.46 -5.19 -5.81
CA GLN A 71 -3.90 -5.36 -6.04
C GLN A 71 -4.21 -6.29 -7.21
N LEU A 72 -3.36 -6.32 -8.23
CA LEU A 72 -3.41 -7.28 -9.33
C LEU A 72 -2.89 -8.68 -8.95
N ARG A 73 -2.55 -8.92 -7.67
CA ARG A 73 -1.90 -10.14 -7.16
C ARG A 73 -0.56 -10.46 -7.84
N GLN A 74 0.06 -9.48 -8.47
CA GLN A 74 1.36 -9.57 -9.11
C GLN A 74 2.47 -9.37 -8.06
N TYR A 75 2.49 -10.24 -7.04
CA TYR A 75 3.31 -10.07 -5.84
C TYR A 75 4.81 -10.00 -6.12
N ALA A 76 5.31 -10.73 -7.11
CA ALA A 76 6.72 -10.66 -7.49
C ALA A 76 7.12 -9.27 -8.03
N GLN A 77 6.25 -8.64 -8.84
CA GLN A 77 6.46 -7.27 -9.33
C GLN A 77 6.32 -6.26 -8.19
N ALA A 78 5.30 -6.43 -7.34
CA ALA A 78 5.09 -5.59 -6.16
C ALA A 78 6.31 -5.62 -5.22
N GLN A 79 6.82 -6.81 -4.88
CA GLN A 79 8.01 -6.98 -4.03
C GLN A 79 9.22 -6.23 -4.58
N ARG A 80 9.48 -6.31 -5.89
CA ARG A 80 10.60 -5.58 -6.50
C ARG A 80 10.47 -4.07 -6.28
N GLN A 81 9.27 -3.51 -6.49
CA GLN A 81 9.05 -2.08 -6.32
C GLN A 81 9.06 -1.65 -4.85
N TYR A 82 8.45 -2.42 -3.94
CA TYR A 82 8.49 -2.12 -2.51
C TYR A 82 9.91 -2.16 -1.95
N ARG A 83 10.76 -3.12 -2.37
CA ARG A 83 12.17 -3.16 -1.93
C ARG A 83 12.92 -1.89 -2.29
N LEU A 84 12.67 -1.34 -3.49
CA LEU A 84 13.26 -0.06 -3.89
C LEU A 84 12.73 1.10 -3.03
N VAL A 85 11.44 1.11 -2.68
CA VAL A 85 10.87 2.14 -1.79
C VAL A 85 11.38 2.00 -0.35
N ALA A 86 11.58 0.79 0.15
CA ALA A 86 12.11 0.53 1.49
C ALA A 86 13.55 1.04 1.69
N GLN A 87 14.26 1.38 0.61
CA GLN A 87 15.63 1.88 0.65
C GLN A 87 15.73 3.41 0.53
N VAL A 88 14.60 4.12 0.36
CA VAL A 88 14.63 5.58 0.20
C VAL A 88 14.77 6.30 1.54
N ASN A 89 15.37 7.49 1.53
CA ASN A 89 15.54 8.35 2.72
C ASN A 89 14.23 9.07 3.14
N GLN A 90 13.10 8.36 3.10
CA GLN A 90 11.80 8.86 3.57
C GLN A 90 11.17 7.79 4.46
N SER A 91 11.46 7.89 5.76
CA SER A 91 11.10 6.89 6.79
C SER A 91 9.64 6.44 6.73
N GLY A 92 8.70 7.36 6.49
CA GLY A 92 7.28 7.04 6.35
C GLY A 92 6.97 6.14 5.15
N LEU A 93 7.55 6.40 3.98
CA LEU A 93 7.33 5.56 2.79
C LEU A 93 8.08 4.23 2.91
N ALA A 94 9.28 4.26 3.46
CA ALA A 94 10.07 3.06 3.69
C ALA A 94 9.34 2.09 4.65
N ALA A 95 8.81 2.60 5.77
CA ALA A 95 8.05 1.80 6.73
C ALA A 95 6.75 1.22 6.11
N VAL A 96 6.03 1.99 5.29
CA VAL A 96 4.87 1.45 4.55
C VAL A 96 5.30 0.33 3.61
N ALA A 97 6.39 0.50 2.86
CA ALA A 97 6.88 -0.52 1.96
C ALA A 97 7.30 -1.80 2.72
N GLU A 98 7.92 -1.66 3.90
CA GLU A 98 8.24 -2.79 4.79
C GLU A 98 7.01 -3.53 5.27
N VAL A 99 5.94 -2.81 5.67
CA VAL A 99 4.65 -3.43 6.00
C VAL A 99 4.12 -4.23 4.81
N GLN A 100 4.09 -3.67 3.61
CA GLN A 100 3.59 -4.39 2.44
C GLN A 100 4.45 -5.60 2.07
N LEU A 101 5.78 -5.51 2.23
CA LEU A 101 6.66 -6.67 2.08
C LEU A 101 6.36 -7.75 3.11
N GLY A 102 6.08 -7.36 4.36
CA GLY A 102 5.69 -8.28 5.42
C GLY A 102 4.39 -8.99 5.09
N ILE A 103 3.39 -8.26 4.62
CA ILE A 103 2.13 -8.83 4.14
C ILE A 103 2.35 -9.86 3.04
N ILE A 104 3.18 -9.55 2.03
CA ILE A 104 3.50 -10.51 0.96
C ILE A 104 4.18 -11.76 1.53
N ALA A 105 5.04 -11.61 2.55
CA ALA A 105 5.68 -12.75 3.21
C ALA A 105 4.64 -13.64 3.92
N VAL A 106 3.65 -13.07 4.63
CA VAL A 106 2.55 -13.87 5.21
C VAL A 106 1.77 -14.60 4.12
N LEU A 107 1.44 -13.94 3.01
CA LEU A 107 0.76 -14.56 1.87
C LEU A 107 1.58 -15.70 1.22
N GLN A 108 2.90 -15.71 1.43
CA GLN A 108 3.80 -16.75 0.96
C GLN A 108 4.02 -17.87 2.00
N GLY A 109 3.42 -17.76 3.19
CA GLY A 109 3.59 -18.68 4.32
C GLY A 109 4.83 -18.40 5.18
N ASP A 110 5.50 -17.26 4.95
CA ASP A 110 6.72 -16.85 5.68
C ASP A 110 6.40 -15.78 6.73
N SER A 111 5.66 -16.22 7.75
CA SER A 111 5.25 -15.39 8.90
C SER A 111 6.45 -14.92 9.73
N ALA A 112 7.58 -15.65 9.71
CA ALA A 112 8.82 -15.24 10.38
C ALA A 112 9.43 -13.98 9.74
N THR A 113 9.56 -13.95 8.41
CA THR A 113 10.00 -12.76 7.68
C THR A 113 9.01 -11.62 7.85
N ALA A 114 7.70 -11.90 7.84
CA ALA A 114 6.68 -10.88 8.07
C ALA A 114 6.85 -10.16 9.40
N LEU A 115 7.02 -10.91 10.51
CA LEU A 115 7.22 -10.34 11.85
C LEU A 115 8.48 -9.47 11.93
N SER A 116 9.57 -9.88 11.27
CA SER A 116 10.80 -9.09 11.19
C SER A 116 10.55 -7.74 10.48
N LEU A 117 9.85 -7.77 9.34
CA LEU A 117 9.54 -6.59 8.55
C LEU A 117 8.59 -5.63 9.29
N PHE A 118 7.54 -6.14 9.95
CA PHE A 118 6.65 -5.30 10.75
C PHE A 118 7.39 -4.66 11.94
N ARG A 119 8.27 -5.41 12.61
CA ARG A 119 9.11 -4.86 13.70
C ARG A 119 10.04 -3.76 13.18
N LYS A 120 10.63 -3.93 11.99
CA LYS A 120 11.49 -2.92 11.37
C LYS A 120 10.70 -1.63 11.06
N ALA A 121 9.48 -1.78 10.54
CA ALA A 121 8.59 -0.66 10.29
C ALA A 121 8.22 0.08 11.59
N LEU A 122 7.93 -0.64 12.68
CA LEU A 122 7.67 -0.07 14.02
C LEU A 122 8.91 0.59 14.65
N THR A 123 10.11 0.09 14.36
CA THR A 123 11.35 0.72 14.82
C THR A 123 11.56 2.08 14.14
N THR A 124 11.16 2.18 12.86
CA THR A 124 11.32 3.39 12.04
C THR A 124 10.19 4.40 12.27
N VAL A 125 8.96 3.91 12.42
CA VAL A 125 7.75 4.71 12.66
C VAL A 125 6.92 4.01 13.76
N PRO A 126 7.17 4.31 15.05
CA PRO A 126 6.54 3.62 16.17
C PRO A 126 5.01 3.69 16.19
N ALA A 127 4.44 4.78 15.70
CA ALA A 127 2.98 5.00 15.63
C ALA A 127 2.36 4.52 14.31
N LEU A 128 3.06 3.67 13.52
CA LEU A 128 2.50 3.13 12.28
C LEU A 128 1.48 2.03 12.58
N GLU A 129 0.22 2.45 12.68
CA GLU A 129 -0.92 1.60 13.00
C GLU A 129 -1.02 0.29 12.21
N ALA A 130 -0.72 0.34 10.91
CA ALA A 130 -0.74 -0.82 10.04
C ALA A 130 0.31 -1.86 10.47
N ALA A 131 1.52 -1.40 10.82
CA ALA A 131 2.58 -2.29 11.29
C ALA A 131 2.24 -2.88 12.66
N GLN A 132 1.68 -2.09 13.57
CA GLN A 132 1.28 -2.56 14.90
C GLN A 132 0.19 -3.63 14.78
N PHE A 133 -0.87 -3.35 14.04
CA PHE A 133 -1.97 -4.29 13.85
C PHE A 133 -1.50 -5.61 13.22
N ASN A 134 -0.75 -5.52 12.11
CA ASN A 134 -0.27 -6.71 11.41
C ASN A 134 0.72 -7.52 12.25
N TYR A 135 1.58 -6.86 13.02
CA TYR A 135 2.48 -7.53 13.97
C TYR A 135 1.69 -8.27 15.05
N GLU A 136 0.74 -7.60 15.72
CA GLU A 136 -0.08 -8.21 16.78
C GLU A 136 -0.87 -9.41 16.27
N LEU A 137 -1.47 -9.29 15.09
CA LEU A 137 -2.27 -10.35 14.48
C LEU A 137 -1.41 -11.59 14.20
N ILE A 138 -0.29 -11.42 13.49
CA ILE A 138 0.58 -12.55 13.10
C ILE A 138 1.34 -13.12 14.30
N ALA A 139 1.79 -12.30 15.25
CA ALA A 139 2.53 -12.79 16.41
C ALA A 139 1.68 -13.71 17.30
N LYS A 140 0.36 -13.53 17.30
CA LYS A 140 -0.58 -14.35 18.08
C LYS A 140 -0.96 -15.66 17.40
N THR A 141 -1.07 -15.66 16.08
CA THR A 141 -1.49 -16.85 15.33
C THR A 141 -0.32 -17.70 14.86
N TYR A 142 0.89 -17.14 14.79
CA TYR A 142 2.06 -17.86 14.32
C TYR A 142 2.55 -18.90 15.34
N SER A 143 2.44 -20.17 14.95
CA SER A 143 2.81 -21.33 15.78
C SER A 143 4.32 -21.60 15.87
N GLY A 144 5.16 -20.81 15.18
CA GLY A 144 6.62 -21.01 15.13
C GLY A 144 7.10 -22.00 14.06
N LYS A 145 6.20 -22.64 13.30
CA LYS A 145 6.53 -23.56 12.20
C LYS A 145 6.22 -22.91 10.85
N PRO A 146 7.12 -22.98 9.85
CA PRO A 146 6.84 -22.48 8.51
C PRO A 146 5.71 -23.30 7.87
N HIS A 147 4.72 -22.62 7.28
CA HIS A 147 3.68 -23.28 6.50
C HIS A 147 4.30 -23.81 5.20
N THR A 148 4.49 -25.13 5.13
CA THR A 148 4.76 -25.79 3.86
C THR A 148 3.52 -25.67 2.99
N LYS A 149 3.69 -25.21 1.73
CA LYS A 149 2.62 -25.18 0.72
C LYS A 149 2.18 -26.60 0.39
N HIS A 150 1.38 -27.24 1.24
CA HIS A 150 0.72 -28.49 0.92
C HIS A 150 -0.71 -28.22 0.45
N SER A 151 -0.84 -28.31 -0.87
CA SER A 151 -2.01 -28.67 -1.68
C SER A 151 -3.30 -28.95 -0.91
N GLN A 152 -4.34 -28.16 -1.17
CA GLN A 152 -5.71 -28.61 -0.99
C GLN A 152 -6.39 -28.72 -2.37
N GLN A 153 -6.32 -29.93 -2.93
CA GLN A 153 -7.39 -30.44 -3.77
C GLN A 153 -8.66 -30.59 -2.91
N PRO A 154 -9.85 -30.35 -3.48
CA PRO A 154 -11.10 -30.34 -2.72
C PRO A 154 -11.50 -31.77 -2.34
N ARG A 155 -11.44 -32.12 -1.05
CA ARG A 155 -12.13 -33.30 -0.52
C ARG A 155 -13.55 -32.93 -0.11
N THR A 156 -14.51 -33.51 -0.83
CA THR A 156 -15.94 -33.43 -0.60
C THR A 156 -16.38 -34.22 0.65
N LYS A 157 -16.91 -33.49 1.66
CA LYS A 157 -18.07 -33.75 2.56
C LYS A 157 -18.10 -35.05 3.44
N PRO A 158 -18.70 -35.04 4.66
CA PRO A 158 -20.10 -34.67 4.91
C PRO A 158 -20.37 -33.62 6.01
N ARG A 159 -21.48 -32.94 5.78
CA ARG A 159 -22.17 -31.90 6.56
C ARG A 159 -22.50 -32.38 7.97
N GLN A 160 -21.97 -31.70 8.98
CA GLN A 160 -22.62 -31.59 10.30
C GLN A 160 -22.88 -30.11 10.59
N THR A 161 -24.16 -29.85 10.80
CA THR A 161 -24.80 -28.56 11.05
C THR A 161 -24.26 -27.97 12.35
N GLN A 162 -23.68 -26.76 12.30
CA GLN A 162 -23.83 -25.73 13.34
C GLN A 162 -23.25 -24.38 12.88
N GLN A 163 -24.18 -23.43 12.74
CA GLN A 163 -24.04 -21.97 12.76
C GLN A 163 -23.18 -21.33 11.66
N GLU A 164 -23.81 -21.15 10.51
CA GLU A 164 -23.57 -19.98 9.66
C GLU A 164 -23.75 -18.72 10.52
N THR A 165 -22.64 -18.08 10.88
CA THR A 165 -22.67 -16.64 11.16
C THR A 165 -22.57 -15.96 9.80
N GLU A 166 -23.72 -15.84 9.16
CA GLU A 166 -23.90 -15.03 7.96
C GLU A 166 -23.66 -13.56 8.36
N VAL A 167 -22.47 -13.04 8.06
CA VAL A 167 -22.24 -11.59 8.12
C VAL A 167 -22.78 -11.01 6.81
N SER A 168 -24.11 -10.97 6.70
CA SER A 168 -24.80 -10.16 5.71
C SER A 168 -24.84 -8.70 6.23
N PRO A 169 -24.40 -7.70 5.44
CA PRO A 169 -24.52 -6.30 5.81
C PRO A 169 -25.98 -5.85 5.67
N GLU A 170 -26.63 -5.49 6.78
CA GLU A 170 -27.93 -4.82 6.74
C GLU A 170 -27.80 -3.43 6.09
N PRO A 171 -28.69 -3.04 5.16
CA PRO A 171 -28.76 -1.69 4.62
C PRO A 171 -29.61 -0.80 5.53
N GLY A 172 -29.00 0.22 6.15
CA GLY A 172 -29.70 1.09 7.09
C GLY A 172 -29.06 2.45 7.34
N GLN A 173 -29.42 3.41 6.48
CA GLN A 173 -29.55 4.86 6.72
C GLN A 173 -28.32 5.69 7.14
N GLU A 174 -27.85 6.47 6.17
CA GLU A 174 -27.10 7.70 6.36
C GLU A 174 -27.84 8.68 7.30
N LYS A 175 -27.26 8.96 8.46
CA LYS A 175 -27.24 10.31 9.01
C LYS A 175 -25.81 10.67 9.39
N GLY A 176 -25.36 11.79 8.84
CA GLY A 176 -23.97 12.19 8.80
C GLY A 176 -23.36 12.39 10.19
N THR A 177 -22.51 11.45 10.56
CA THR A 177 -21.37 11.67 11.46
C THR A 177 -20.27 10.75 10.95
N GLN A 178 -19.10 11.30 10.58
CA GLN A 178 -17.92 10.51 10.23
C GLN A 178 -17.64 9.53 11.39
N PRO A 179 -17.68 8.20 11.18
CA PRO A 179 -17.41 7.26 12.26
C PRO A 179 -15.93 7.32 12.62
N GLN A 180 -15.63 7.39 13.91
CA GLN A 180 -14.28 7.26 14.45
C GLN A 180 -13.77 5.84 14.13
N GLN A 181 -12.87 5.76 13.15
CA GLN A 181 -12.34 4.50 12.61
C GLN A 181 -11.50 3.71 13.64
N GLY A 182 -11.08 4.36 14.73
CA GLY A 182 -10.34 3.75 15.85
C GLY A 182 -11.19 2.81 16.70
N ASP A 183 -12.44 3.18 17.01
CA ASP A 183 -13.28 2.43 17.95
C ASP A 183 -13.65 1.03 17.42
N ASN A 184 -13.99 0.93 16.14
CA ASN A 184 -14.29 -0.35 15.49
C ASN A 184 -13.08 -1.29 15.41
N LYS A 185 -11.85 -0.74 15.36
CA LYS A 185 -10.61 -1.51 15.21
C LYS A 185 -10.16 -2.11 16.54
N ASP A 186 -10.21 -1.34 17.61
CA ASP A 186 -9.86 -1.83 18.95
C ASP A 186 -10.88 -2.87 19.42
N GLU A 187 -12.15 -2.69 19.08
CA GLU A 187 -13.18 -3.69 19.31
C GLU A 187 -12.94 -4.94 18.46
N LEU A 188 -12.62 -4.80 17.17
CA LEU A 188 -12.23 -5.92 16.32
C LEU A 188 -11.04 -6.66 16.93
N LEU A 189 -9.97 -5.96 17.28
CA LEU A 189 -8.81 -6.54 17.94
C LEU A 189 -9.21 -7.28 19.22
N ARG A 190 -10.01 -6.68 20.11
CA ARG A 190 -10.48 -7.34 21.35
C ARG A 190 -11.28 -8.61 21.06
N ARG A 191 -12.19 -8.58 20.08
CA ARG A 191 -12.94 -9.76 19.61
C ARG A 191 -11.99 -10.82 19.05
N LEU A 192 -10.99 -10.42 18.27
CA LEU A 192 -9.94 -11.30 17.77
C LEU A 192 -9.08 -11.88 18.91
N ARG A 193 -8.82 -11.12 19.99
CA ARG A 193 -8.10 -11.62 21.19
C ARG A 193 -8.92 -12.66 21.95
N SER A 194 -10.25 -12.57 21.94
CA SER A 194 -11.13 -13.55 22.59
C SER A 194 -11.33 -14.85 21.79
N LEU A 195 -10.96 -14.87 20.51
CA LEU A 195 -11.07 -16.04 19.65
C LEU A 195 -9.68 -16.69 19.50
N ASN A 196 -9.60 -18.02 19.66
CA ASN A 196 -8.41 -18.78 19.25
C ASN A 196 -8.39 -18.86 17.71
N LEU A 197 -7.90 -17.80 17.07
CA LEU A 197 -7.87 -17.70 15.60
C LEU A 197 -6.81 -18.64 15.01
N SER A 198 -7.16 -19.31 13.91
CA SER A 198 -6.16 -20.01 13.10
C SER A 198 -5.36 -19.01 12.25
N GLU A 199 -4.16 -19.42 11.82
CA GLU A 199 -3.31 -18.61 10.93
C GLU A 199 -4.02 -18.25 9.60
N GLU A 200 -4.87 -19.15 9.10
CA GLU A 200 -5.71 -18.91 7.91
C GLU A 200 -6.75 -17.79 8.14
N GLN A 201 -7.32 -17.71 9.34
CA GLN A 201 -8.26 -16.64 9.69
C GLN A 201 -7.56 -15.28 9.83
N ALA A 202 -6.33 -15.24 10.33
CA ALA A 202 -5.53 -14.01 10.33
C ALA A 202 -5.25 -13.51 8.90
N LEU A 203 -4.98 -14.43 7.96
CA LEU A 203 -4.77 -14.09 6.55
C LEU A 203 -6.01 -13.49 5.88
N SER A 204 -7.21 -14.00 6.17
CA SER A 204 -8.44 -13.46 5.57
C SER A 204 -8.72 -12.03 6.07
N ILE A 205 -8.51 -11.76 7.36
CA ILE A 205 -8.63 -10.44 7.97
C ILE A 205 -7.65 -9.46 7.35
N LEU A 206 -6.39 -9.88 7.20
CA LEU A 206 -5.36 -9.05 6.63
C LEU A 206 -5.74 -8.61 5.21
N ASN A 207 -6.21 -9.53 4.37
CA ASN A 207 -6.68 -9.23 3.01
C ASN A 207 -7.86 -8.23 3.00
N ALA A 208 -8.78 -8.34 3.96
CA ALA A 208 -9.92 -7.42 4.07
C ALA A 208 -9.49 -5.99 4.43
N MET A 209 -8.45 -5.84 5.24
CA MET A 209 -7.99 -4.52 5.71
C MET A 209 -7.16 -3.72 4.69
N GLN A 210 -6.53 -4.39 3.71
CA GLN A 210 -5.63 -3.73 2.78
C GLN A 210 -6.29 -2.65 1.90
N HIS A 211 -7.59 -2.72 1.68
CA HIS A 211 -8.30 -1.75 0.84
C HIS A 211 -8.31 -0.33 1.44
N ASN A 212 -8.16 -0.20 2.77
CA ASN A 212 -8.24 1.09 3.46
C ASN A 212 -6.90 1.85 3.54
N GLU A 213 -5.75 1.16 3.41
CA GLU A 213 -4.43 1.76 3.67
C GLU A 213 -3.98 2.79 2.62
N VAL A 214 -4.36 2.61 1.35
CA VAL A 214 -3.84 3.49 0.26
C VAL A 214 -4.48 4.88 0.27
N GLN A 215 -5.65 5.05 0.90
CA GLN A 215 -6.25 6.38 1.05
C GLN A 215 -5.46 7.27 2.03
N TYR A 216 -4.88 6.68 3.08
CA TYR A 216 -4.15 7.38 4.13
C TYR A 216 -2.89 8.10 3.61
N ILE A 217 -2.12 7.43 2.73
CA ILE A 217 -0.85 7.96 2.19
C ILE A 217 -1.08 9.18 1.29
N ASN A 218 -2.14 9.14 0.46
CA ASN A 218 -2.45 10.20 -0.48
C ASN A 218 -3.00 11.47 0.21
N GLN A 219 -3.67 11.33 1.36
CA GLN A 219 -4.18 12.47 2.13
C GLN A 219 -3.07 13.29 2.82
N ARG A 220 -2.05 12.65 3.41
CA ARG A 220 -0.92 13.37 4.04
C ARG A 220 -0.17 14.27 3.05
N ARG A 221 -0.15 13.87 1.77
CA ARG A 221 0.46 14.66 0.69
C ARG A 221 -0.32 15.95 0.36
N ARG A 222 -1.66 15.93 0.47
CA ARG A 222 -2.49 17.13 0.31
C ARG A 222 -2.31 18.09 1.48
N GLY A 223 -2.19 17.58 2.70
CA GLY A 223 -1.91 18.38 3.90
C GLY A 223 -0.56 19.10 3.85
N SER A 224 0.50 18.42 3.40
CA SER A 224 1.83 19.03 3.26
C SER A 224 1.92 20.01 2.08
N ALA A 225 1.27 19.73 0.95
CA ALA A 225 1.20 20.65 -0.19
C ALA A 225 0.38 21.92 0.13
N SER A 226 -0.65 21.82 0.97
CA SER A 226 -1.43 22.97 1.47
C SER A 226 -0.58 23.86 2.39
N LYS A 227 0.17 23.26 3.32
CA LYS A 227 1.07 24.00 4.22
C LYS A 227 2.19 24.73 3.47
N ASN A 228 2.78 24.12 2.45
CA ASN A 228 3.80 24.78 1.64
C ASN A 228 3.24 25.93 0.79
N ARG A 229 1.98 25.88 0.32
CA ARG A 229 1.39 27.02 -0.42
C ARG A 229 1.13 28.24 0.46
N GLN A 230 0.85 28.05 1.76
CA GLN A 230 0.63 29.18 2.67
C GLN A 230 1.92 29.94 3.03
N GLN A 231 3.10 29.32 2.91
CA GLN A 231 4.38 30.02 3.16
C GLN A 231 4.83 30.94 2.02
N TYR A 232 4.25 30.85 0.82
CA TYR A 232 4.63 31.68 -0.32
C TYR A 232 3.62 32.79 -0.65
N ASN A 233 2.55 32.95 0.14
CA ASN A 233 1.49 33.95 -0.07
C ASN A 233 1.48 35.05 1.00
N THR A 234 2.61 35.31 1.66
CA THR A 234 2.81 36.52 2.48
C THR A 234 3.82 37.42 1.78
N TYR A 235 3.33 38.21 0.82
CA TYR A 235 3.88 39.50 0.41
C TYR A 235 2.74 40.39 -0.07
#